data_AF-I3ZKT9-F1
#
_entry.id   AF-I3ZKT9-F1
#
_cell.length_a   1.000
_cell.length_b   1.000
_cell.length_c   1.000
_cell.angle_alpha   90.00
_cell.angle_beta   90.00
_cell.angle_gamma   90.00
#
_symmetry.space_group_name_H-M   'P 1'
#
loop_
_entity.id
_entity.type
_entity.pdbx_description
1 polymer ?
#
loop_
_entity_poly.entity_id
_entity_poly.type
_entity_poly.pdbx_seq_one_letter_code
_entity_poly.pdbx_strand_id
1 'polypeptide(L)'
;MNGRIKELIQQLGEAIHESVSESEQISGVVREIREEGFDVLLMLEATIGLNEVSDEEAEADEEAAADGTFTRNDVSFLKSLRISLPEEAGTEDAKEDSPGGA
;
A
#
# COMPACT_ATOMS: atom_id res chain seq x y z
N MET A 1 14.43 4.29 20.71
CA MET A 1 14.12 3.89 19.32
C MET A 1 15.19 2.92 18.87
N ASN A 2 14.79 1.74 18.41
CA ASN A 2 15.65 0.61 18.08
C ASN A 2 16.67 1.02 16.99
N GLY A 3 17.93 1.30 17.37
CA GLY A 3 18.94 1.90 16.47
C GLY A 3 19.13 1.13 15.16
N ARG A 4 18.91 -0.19 15.22
CA ARG A 4 18.93 -1.09 14.07
C ARG A 4 17.88 -0.76 13.00
N ILE A 5 16.66 -0.39 13.40
CA ILE A 5 15.60 -0.01 12.44
C ILE A 5 15.99 1.27 11.70
N LYS A 6 16.59 2.24 12.41
CA LYS A 6 17.05 3.48 11.80
C LYS A 6 18.14 3.23 10.76
N GLU A 7 19.08 2.33 11.05
CA GLU A 7 20.13 1.92 10.10
C GLU A 7 19.53 1.25 8.87
N LEU A 8 18.55 0.36 9.04
CA LEU A 8 17.87 -0.29 7.91
C LEU A 8 17.10 0.70 7.03
N ILE A 9 16.43 1.69 7.62
CA ILE A 9 15.75 2.76 6.86
C ILE A 9 16.78 3.55 6.04
N GLN A 10 17.94 3.86 6.64
CA GLN A 10 19.00 4.59 5.94
C GLN A 10 19.57 3.79 4.76
N GLN A 11 19.85 2.50 4.98
CA GLN A 11 20.35 1.59 3.94
C GLN A 11 19.35 1.42 2.80
N LEU A 12 18.05 1.32 3.12
CA LEU A 12 17.00 1.27 2.11
C LEU A 12 16.97 2.55 1.27
N GLY A 13 17.10 3.72 1.90
CA GLY A 13 17.18 4.99 1.20
C GLY A 13 18.38 5.09 0.26
N GLU A 14 19.56 4.63 0.70
CA GLU A 14 20.77 4.57 -0.12
C GLU A 14 20.59 3.61 -1.31
N ALA A 15 20.06 2.42 -1.09
CA ALA A 15 19.82 1.43 -2.13
C ALA A 15 18.82 1.92 -3.20
N ILE A 16 17.75 2.62 -2.79
CA ILE A 16 16.79 3.23 -3.72
C ILE A 16 17.48 4.32 -4.56
N HIS A 17 18.26 5.18 -3.92
CA HIS A 17 18.96 6.25 -4.61
C HIS A 17 19.97 5.72 -5.65
N GLU A 18 20.74 4.69 -5.28
CA GLU A 18 21.66 4.00 -6.21
C GLU A 18 20.89 3.34 -7.35
N SER A 19 19.84 2.58 -7.04
CA SER A 19 19.01 1.91 -8.05
C SER A 19 18.40 2.88 -9.07
N VAL A 20 17.94 4.05 -8.61
CA VAL A 20 17.34 5.07 -9.49
C VAL A 20 18.41 5.79 -10.31
N SER A 21 19.55 6.09 -9.70
CA SER A 21 20.66 6.77 -10.38
C SER A 21 21.32 5.91 -11.46
N GLU A 22 21.39 4.60 -11.23
CA GLU A 22 21.97 3.63 -12.17
C GLU A 22 20.95 3.07 -13.18
N SER A 23 19.66 3.39 -13.03
CA SER A 23 18.62 2.88 -13.93
C SER A 23 18.76 3.48 -15.32
N GLU A 24 19.13 2.64 -16.29
CA GLU A 24 19.14 3.00 -17.71
C GLU A 24 17.75 3.41 -18.21
N GLN A 25 16.69 2.76 -17.70
CA GLN A 25 15.31 3.06 -18.09
C GLN A 25 14.90 4.47 -17.67
N ILE A 26 15.18 4.85 -16.41
CA ILE A 26 14.86 6.20 -15.92
C ILE A 26 15.71 7.24 -16.66
N SER A 27 17.01 6.98 -16.81
CA SER A 27 17.93 7.87 -17.54
C SER A 27 17.51 8.09 -19.00
N GLY A 28 17.01 7.04 -19.67
CA GLY A 28 16.48 7.12 -21.03
C GLY A 28 15.31 8.08 -21.15
N VAL A 29 14.33 7.96 -20.25
CA VAL A 29 13.14 8.84 -20.23
C VAL A 29 13.54 10.28 -19.90
N VAL A 30 14.44 10.49 -18.93
CA VAL A 30 14.94 11.84 -18.59
C VAL A 30 15.63 12.49 -19.80
N ARG A 31 16.39 11.72 -20.58
CA ARG A 31 17.02 12.22 -21.80
C ARG A 31 15.98 12.62 -22.85
N GLU A 32 14.97 11.80 -23.09
CA GLU A 32 13.89 12.11 -24.03
C GLU A 32 13.16 13.40 -23.66
N ILE A 33 12.86 13.60 -22.37
CA ILE A 33 12.26 14.84 -21.87
C ILE A 33 13.17 16.06 -22.10
N ARG A 34 14.49 15.90 -21.93
CA ARG A 34 15.46 16.97 -22.23
C ARG A 34 15.58 17.27 -23.72
N GLU A 35 15.47 16.26 -24.58
CA GLU A 35 15.47 16.41 -26.04
C GLU A 35 14.24 17.20 -26.53
N GLU A 36 13.11 17.10 -25.85
CA GLU A 36 11.92 17.95 -26.05
C GLU A 36 12.09 19.40 -25.53
N GLY A 37 13.24 19.73 -24.92
CA GLY A 37 13.60 21.08 -24.49
C GLY A 37 13.25 21.44 -23.05
N PHE A 38 12.96 20.44 -22.19
CA PHE A 38 12.67 20.67 -20.78
C PHE A 38 13.89 20.38 -19.88
N ASP A 39 14.12 21.21 -18.86
CA ASP A 39 15.08 20.89 -17.80
C ASP A 39 14.44 19.98 -16.75
N VAL A 40 15.14 18.93 -16.36
CA VAL A 40 14.60 17.86 -15.51
C VAL A 40 15.37 17.80 -14.21
N LEU A 41 14.65 18.05 -13.11
CA LEU A 41 15.07 17.83 -11.74
C LEU A 41 14.19 16.72 -11.14
N LEU A 42 14.80 15.63 -10.69
CA LEU A 42 14.09 14.51 -10.07
C LEU A 42 14.22 14.59 -8.54
N MET A 43 13.08 14.53 -7.85
CA MET A 43 13.02 14.44 -6.39
C MET A 43 12.20 13.21 -6.03
N LEU A 44 12.74 12.34 -5.16
CA LEU A 44 12.05 11.14 -4.70
C LEU A 44 11.62 11.30 -3.24
N GLU A 45 10.32 11.21 -3.01
CA GLU A 45 9.73 11.11 -1.68
C GLU A 45 9.12 9.70 -1.52
N ALA A 46 9.59 8.95 -0.54
CA ALA A 46 9.05 7.63 -0.20
C ALA A 46 8.63 7.62 1.27
N THR A 47 7.41 7.19 1.56
CA THR A 47 6.92 6.98 2.94
C THR A 47 7.00 5.50 3.26
N ILE A 48 7.69 5.16 4.36
CA ILE A 48 7.88 3.77 4.79
C ILE A 48 6.99 3.50 6.00
N GLY A 49 6.01 2.61 5.83
CA GLY A 49 5.23 2.06 6.93
C GLY A 49 5.97 0.89 7.58
N LEU A 50 6.11 0.89 8.89
CA LEU A 50 6.65 -0.24 9.65
C LEU A 50 5.53 -0.84 10.49
N ASN A 51 5.40 -2.17 10.45
CA ASN A 51 4.56 -2.91 11.37
C ASN A 51 5.45 -3.80 12.24
N GLU A 52 5.24 -3.78 13.56
CA GLU A 52 5.92 -4.72 14.47
C GLU A 52 5.14 -6.03 14.42
N VAL A 53 5.78 -7.10 13.96
CA VAL A 53 5.15 -8.44 13.99
C VAL A 53 5.39 -8.98 15.39
N SER A 54 4.36 -9.03 16.22
CA SER A 54 4.42 -9.73 17.50
C SER A 54 4.04 -11.20 17.29
N ASP A 55 4.77 -12.12 17.93
CA ASP A 55 4.56 -13.56 17.76
C ASP A 55 3.15 -14.03 18.20
N GLU A 56 2.40 -13.22 18.95
CA GLU A 56 1.00 -13.49 19.35
C GLU A 56 -0.03 -13.15 18.26
N GLU A 57 0.31 -12.31 17.27
CA GLU A 57 -0.59 -11.94 16.17
C GLU A 57 -0.52 -12.92 14.99
N ALA A 58 0.57 -13.68 14.88
CA ALA A 58 0.75 -14.67 13.81
C ALA A 58 -0.30 -15.80 13.83
N GLU A 59 -0.79 -16.20 15.02
CA GLU A 59 -1.85 -17.23 15.11
C GLU A 59 -3.25 -16.69 14.83
N ALA A 60 -3.51 -15.39 15.02
CA ALA A 60 -4.79 -14.76 14.67
C ALA A 60 -4.89 -14.41 13.17
N ASP A 61 -3.75 -14.16 12.51
CA ASP A 61 -3.67 -13.83 11.09
C ASP A 61 -3.94 -15.04 10.17
N GLU A 62 -3.58 -16.26 10.60
CA GLU A 62 -3.86 -17.47 9.82
C GLU A 62 -5.37 -17.76 9.68
N GLU A 63 -6.17 -17.47 10.71
CA GLU A 63 -7.63 -17.67 10.64
C GLU A 63 -8.35 -16.60 9.80
N ALA A 64 -7.89 -15.33 9.84
CA ALA A 64 -8.49 -14.24 9.08
C ALA A 64 -8.08 -14.24 7.58
N ALA A 65 -6.83 -14.62 7.28
CA ALA A 65 -6.36 -14.77 5.91
C ALA A 65 -7.03 -15.94 5.16
N ALA A 66 -7.44 -16.98 5.89
CA ALA A 66 -8.17 -18.12 5.32
C ALA A 66 -9.60 -17.77 4.86
N ASP A 67 -10.24 -16.76 5.45
CA ASP A 67 -11.62 -16.34 5.14
C ASP A 67 -11.68 -15.08 4.23
N GLY A 68 -10.53 -14.62 3.70
CA GLY A 68 -10.47 -13.48 2.79
C GLY A 68 -10.94 -12.15 3.38
N THR A 69 -11.03 -12.04 4.72
CA THR A 69 -11.56 -10.86 5.40
C THR A 69 -10.42 -9.93 5.80
N PHE A 70 -10.50 -8.65 5.44
CA PHE A 70 -9.48 -7.67 5.83
C PHE A 70 -9.42 -7.52 7.36
N THR A 71 -8.23 -7.64 7.93
CA THR A 71 -8.02 -7.40 9.36
C THR A 71 -8.10 -5.92 9.68
N ARG A 72 -8.24 -5.60 10.98
CA ARG A 72 -8.22 -4.20 11.44
C ARG A 72 -6.90 -3.48 11.09
N ASN A 73 -5.80 -4.24 11.03
CA ASN A 73 -4.49 -3.74 10.62
C ASN A 73 -4.43 -3.45 9.12
N ASP A 74 -4.98 -4.33 8.27
CA ASP A 74 -5.06 -4.09 6.82
C ASP A 74 -5.84 -2.83 6.50
N VAL A 75 -6.99 -2.63 7.17
CA VAL A 75 -7.82 -1.43 6.99
C VAL A 75 -7.07 -0.17 7.41
N SER A 76 -6.27 -0.22 8.49
CA SER A 76 -5.44 0.90 8.94
C SER A 76 -4.31 1.20 7.93
N PHE A 77 -3.68 0.15 7.41
CA PHE A 77 -2.62 0.24 6.40
C PHE A 77 -3.16 0.83 5.09
N LEU A 78 -4.26 0.31 4.54
CA LEU A 78 -4.89 0.82 3.32
C LEU A 78 -5.31 2.29 3.46
N LYS A 79 -5.82 2.69 4.64
CA LYS A 79 -6.11 4.10 4.96
C LYS A 79 -4.85 4.97 4.95
N SER A 80 -3.72 4.47 5.44
CA SER A 80 -2.44 5.19 5.38
C SER A 80 -1.92 5.38 3.95
N LEU A 81 -2.24 4.44 3.05
CA LEU A 81 -1.96 4.54 1.61
C LEU A 81 -3.01 5.38 0.84
N ARG A 82 -4.01 5.98 1.52
CA ARG A 82 -5.19 6.61 0.90
C ARG A 82 -5.95 5.70 -0.07
N ILE A 83 -5.81 4.40 0.07
CA ILE A 83 -6.60 3.43 -0.70
C ILE A 83 -7.94 3.29 0.01
N SER A 84 -9.01 3.69 -0.67
CA SER A 84 -10.38 3.52 -0.18
C SER A 84 -10.90 2.17 -0.67
N LEU A 85 -11.28 1.30 0.26
CA LEU A 85 -12.01 0.08 -0.09
C LEU A 85 -13.44 0.47 -0.50
N PRO A 86 -13.96 0.01 -1.65
CA PRO A 86 -15.38 0.11 -1.91
C PRO A 86 -16.10 -0.74 -0.85
N GLU A 87 -17.00 -0.13 -0.07
CA GLU A 87 -17.91 -0.90 0.77
C GLU A 87 -18.71 -1.82 -0.17
N GLU A 88 -18.59 -3.14 0.05
CA GLU A 88 -19.41 -4.16 -0.61
C GLU A 88 -20.86 -3.68 -0.57
N ALA A 89 -21.39 -3.34 -1.75
CA ALA A 89 -22.73 -2.83 -1.91
C ALA A 89 -23.69 -3.89 -1.36
N GLY A 90 -24.34 -3.55 -0.25
CA GLY A 90 -25.32 -4.37 0.44
C GLY A 90 -26.29 -4.99 -0.56
N THR A 91 -26.36 -6.31 -0.49
CA THR A 91 -27.21 -7.19 -1.25
C THR A 91 -28.67 -6.74 -1.18
N GLU A 92 -29.34 -6.89 -2.31
CA GLU A 92 -30.73 -6.58 -2.56
C GLU A 92 -31.66 -7.30 -1.58
N ASP A 93 -32.24 -6.57 -0.62
CA ASP A 93 -33.38 -7.08 0.16
C ASP A 93 -34.64 -6.96 -0.70
N ALA A 94 -34.97 -8.08 -1.34
CA ALA A 94 -36.23 -8.35 -1.98
C ALA A 94 -37.39 -8.07 -1.01
N LYS A 95 -38.25 -7.10 -1.35
CA LYS A 95 -39.56 -6.99 -0.70
C LYS A 95 -40.39 -8.21 -1.10
N GLU A 96 -40.47 -9.16 -0.18
CA GLU A 96 -41.41 -10.28 -0.20
C GLU A 96 -42.84 -9.76 -0.38
N ASP A 97 -43.42 -10.14 -1.51
CA ASP A 97 -44.86 -10.23 -1.71
C ASP A 97 -45.40 -11.29 -0.73
N SER A 98 -46.38 -10.92 0.10
CA SER A 98 -47.21 -11.89 0.81
C SER A 98 -48.67 -11.48 0.75
N PRO A 99 -49.56 -12.39 0.30
CA PRO A 99 -50.97 -12.11 0.13
C PRO A 99 -51.77 -12.46 1.41
N GLY A 100 -52.94 -11.82 1.55
CA GLY A 100 -54.10 -12.44 2.20
C GLY A 100 -54.59 -11.74 3.46
N GLY A 101 -55.81 -11.18 3.36
CA GLY A 101 -56.59 -10.78 4.52
C GLY A 101 -57.83 -9.94 4.15
N ALA A 102 -58.84 -10.56 3.56
CA ALA A 102 -60.22 -10.08 3.56
C ALA A 102 -61.16 -11.26 3.78
#